data_AF-A0A4R2RXI5-F1
#
_entry.id   AF-A0A4R2RXI5-F1
#
_cell.length_a   1.000
_cell.length_b   1.000
_cell.length_c   1.000
_cell.angle_alpha   90.00
_cell.angle_beta   90.00
_cell.angle_gamma   90.00
#
_symmetry.space_group_name_H-M   'P 1'
#
loop_
_entity.id
_entity.type
_entity.pdbx_description
1 polymer ?
#
loop_
_entity_poly.entity_id
_entity_poly.type
_entity_poly.pdbx_seq_one_letter_code
_entity_poly.pdbx_strand_id
1 'polypeptide(L)'
;MKHTYKLFLTLLCTMLVLPGCSLLGQQSDKQKPEKKQEITYKPPKPLTKWEEIVKDDGKGIYAADRYDMDAVWKELDKVKEGLTVEEYYAEVLRLVGDSYNQEEKQFEEIKARKYQEPELLTLDPQSPDAQKKVQELSQEPKQNVVILLDASGSMNGTVEGQKKMELAKSAVNRFVAKLSPNTNLTLRVYGHKGSNDKNGKDVSCQSTEAIYGPKPYESSFQSFTR
;
A
#
# COMPACT_ATOMS: atom_id res chain seq x y z
N MET A 1 68.37 -5.07 27.00
CA MET A 1 69.31 -4.44 27.96
C MET A 1 69.19 -2.93 27.84
N LYS A 2 69.02 -2.25 28.98
CA LYS A 2 69.20 -0.81 29.27
C LYS A 2 68.06 0.17 28.92
N HIS A 3 67.46 0.66 30.01
CA HIS A 3 66.65 1.87 30.19
C HIS A 3 67.30 3.13 29.61
N THR A 4 66.50 4.16 29.30
CA THR A 4 66.48 5.45 30.05
C THR A 4 65.35 6.40 29.61
N TYR A 5 64.69 6.98 30.61
CA TYR A 5 63.73 8.10 30.58
C TYR A 5 64.44 9.47 30.53
N LYS A 6 63.78 10.51 29.99
CA LYS A 6 63.77 11.95 30.41
C LYS A 6 62.87 12.74 29.43
N LEU A 7 61.66 13.19 29.81
CA LEU A 7 61.30 14.37 30.63
C LEU A 7 61.63 15.72 29.96
N PHE A 8 60.60 16.50 29.59
CA PHE A 8 60.47 17.96 29.31
C PHE A 8 59.27 18.08 28.33
N LEU A 9 58.24 18.91 28.46
CA LEU A 9 57.93 20.10 29.23
C LEU A 9 56.40 20.30 29.15
N THR A 10 55.77 20.57 30.28
CA THR A 10 54.34 20.92 30.42
C THR A 10 54.00 22.26 29.77
N LEU A 11 52.99 22.31 28.89
CA LEU A 11 52.23 23.54 28.63
C LEU A 11 50.77 23.22 28.25
N LEU A 12 49.91 23.34 29.26
CA LEU A 12 48.62 24.04 29.24
C LEU A 12 47.74 23.90 27.98
N CYS A 13 46.81 22.95 27.98
CA CYS A 13 45.48 23.19 27.41
C CYS A 13 44.44 22.24 28.04
N THR A 14 43.91 22.68 29.18
CA THR A 14 42.64 22.21 29.73
C THR A 14 41.50 22.68 28.83
N MET A 15 40.80 21.75 28.19
CA MET A 15 39.33 21.67 28.06
C MET A 15 38.94 20.79 26.87
N LEU A 16 37.85 20.03 27.07
CA LEU A 16 37.12 19.18 26.11
C LEU A 16 37.69 17.77 25.86
N VAL A 17 37.60 16.93 26.89
CA VAL A 17 37.51 15.48 26.70
C VAL A 17 36.09 15.16 26.23
N LEU A 18 35.90 15.00 24.92
CA LEU A 18 34.80 14.21 24.34
C LEU A 18 35.37 12.83 23.97
N PRO A 19 35.11 11.76 24.74
CA PRO A 19 35.25 10.42 24.22
C PRO A 19 33.94 10.05 23.53
N GLY A 20 33.91 10.24 22.22
CA GLY A 20 33.03 9.47 21.35
C GLY A 20 33.48 8.01 21.29
N CYS A 21 32.48 7.12 21.21
CA CYS A 21 32.53 5.68 21.02
C CYS A 21 32.88 4.79 22.24
N SER A 22 31.84 4.25 22.86
CA SER A 22 31.72 2.79 23.00
C SER A 22 30.28 2.36 22.74
N LEU A 23 30.18 1.50 21.73
CA LEU A 23 29.05 0.73 21.25
C LEU A 23 28.62 -0.29 22.33
N LEU A 24 27.32 -0.61 22.37
CA LEU A 24 26.63 -1.60 23.23
C LEU A 24 26.37 -1.19 24.68
N GLY A 25 25.22 -0.55 24.89
CA GLY A 25 24.55 -0.45 26.18
C GLY A 25 23.06 -0.26 25.95
N GLN A 26 22.27 -1.27 26.32
CA GLN A 26 20.80 -1.21 26.35
C GLN A 26 20.31 0.07 27.03
N GLN A 27 19.67 0.97 26.28
CA GLN A 27 18.77 1.95 26.87
C GLN A 27 17.38 1.34 26.93
N SER A 28 17.11 0.70 28.07
CA SER A 28 15.76 0.64 28.63
C SER A 28 15.33 2.08 28.89
N ASP A 29 14.51 2.64 27.99
CA ASP A 29 13.81 3.88 28.28
C ASP A 29 12.90 3.64 29.48
N LYS A 30 13.25 4.27 30.61
CA LYS A 30 12.41 4.32 31.79
C LYS A 30 11.17 5.13 31.44
N GLN A 31 10.12 4.44 31.04
CA GLN A 31 8.79 5.01 30.93
C GLN A 31 8.37 5.50 32.32
N LYS A 32 8.19 6.81 32.42
CA LYS A 32 7.63 7.54 33.56
C LYS A 32 6.29 6.88 33.92
N PRO A 33 6.00 6.57 35.20
CA PRO A 33 4.76 5.90 35.56
C PRO A 33 3.60 6.83 35.24
N GLU A 34 2.80 6.43 34.26
CA GLU A 34 1.54 7.07 33.93
C GLU A 34 0.63 6.98 35.15
N LYS A 35 0.04 8.11 35.55
CA LYS A 35 -0.97 8.14 36.61
C LYS A 35 -2.07 7.15 36.24
N LYS A 36 -2.31 6.14 37.10
CA LYS A 36 -3.51 5.29 37.03
C LYS A 36 -4.73 6.21 36.91
N GLN A 37 -5.27 6.34 35.70
CA GLN A 37 -6.56 6.97 35.50
C GLN A 37 -7.58 6.09 36.21
N GLU A 38 -8.34 6.68 37.11
CA GLU A 38 -9.48 6.04 37.74
C GLU A 38 -10.57 5.94 36.67
N ILE A 39 -10.57 4.81 35.95
CA ILE A 39 -11.53 4.55 34.88
C ILE A 39 -12.87 4.21 35.54
N THR A 40 -13.72 5.21 35.78
CA THR A 40 -15.14 5.02 36.09
C THR A 40 -15.90 4.73 34.80
N TYR A 41 -15.63 3.56 34.21
CA TYR A 41 -16.40 3.06 33.09
C TYR A 41 -17.76 2.54 33.60
N LYS A 42 -18.84 3.05 32.99
CA LYS A 42 -20.20 2.56 33.23
C LYS A 42 -20.59 1.68 32.03
N PRO A 43 -20.52 0.35 32.18
CA PRO A 43 -20.82 -0.56 31.08
C PRO A 43 -22.30 -0.45 30.66
N PRO A 44 -22.61 -0.63 29.38
CA PRO A 44 -23.98 -0.64 28.90
C PRO A 44 -24.74 -1.86 29.42
N LYS A 45 -26.07 -1.84 29.31
CA LYS A 45 -26.88 -3.05 29.44
C LYS A 45 -26.52 -4.04 28.33
N PRO A 46 -26.79 -5.34 28.49
CA PRO A 46 -26.58 -6.31 27.42
C PRO A 46 -27.20 -5.84 26.10
N LEU A 47 -26.35 -5.56 25.12
CA LEU A 47 -26.74 -5.11 23.78
C LEU A 47 -26.88 -6.34 22.88
N THR A 48 -27.91 -6.39 22.04
CA THR A 48 -28.18 -7.51 21.12
C THR A 48 -28.00 -7.12 19.66
N LYS A 49 -27.83 -5.83 19.37
CA LYS A 49 -27.64 -5.32 18.02
C LYS A 49 -26.19 -4.93 17.79
N TRP A 50 -25.63 -5.37 16.67
CA TRP A 50 -24.26 -5.08 16.27
C TRP A 50 -23.96 -3.57 16.28
N GLU A 51 -24.86 -2.78 15.71
CA GLU A 51 -24.71 -1.33 15.55
C GLU A 51 -24.65 -0.57 16.89
N GLU A 52 -25.14 -1.20 17.95
CA GLU A 52 -25.09 -0.66 19.31
C GLU A 52 -23.81 -1.16 20.02
N ILE A 53 -23.43 -2.43 19.82
CA ILE A 53 -22.22 -3.04 20.41
C ILE A 53 -20.96 -2.30 19.96
N VAL A 54 -20.83 -2.02 18.66
CA VAL A 54 -19.60 -1.38 18.13
C VAL A 54 -19.40 0.05 18.59
N LYS A 55 -20.45 0.72 19.07
CA LYS A 55 -20.38 2.10 19.58
C LYS A 55 -19.90 2.17 21.02
N ASP A 56 -19.76 1.02 21.69
CA ASP A 56 -19.23 1.00 23.04
C ASP A 56 -17.75 1.40 23.04
N ASP A 57 -17.46 2.43 23.82
CA ASP A 57 -16.12 2.95 24.06
C ASP A 57 -15.21 1.93 24.76
N GLY A 58 -15.79 0.87 25.37
CA GLY A 58 -15.05 -0.27 25.92
C GLY A 58 -13.86 0.13 26.79
N LYS A 59 -14.12 0.50 28.04
CA LYS A 59 -13.09 0.97 28.97
C LYS A 59 -12.92 0.02 30.15
N GLY A 60 -12.95 -1.27 29.87
CA GLY A 60 -12.65 -2.31 30.85
C GLY A 60 -11.27 -2.11 31.49
N ILE A 61 -11.18 -2.36 32.79
CA ILE A 61 -9.93 -2.23 33.56
C ILE A 61 -8.81 -3.07 32.91
N TYR A 62 -9.14 -4.30 32.54
CA TYR A 62 -8.29 -5.32 31.94
C TYR A 62 -8.67 -5.59 30.48
N ALA A 63 -9.12 -4.56 29.74
CA ALA A 63 -9.41 -4.67 28.31
C ALA A 63 -8.13 -4.61 27.45
N ALA A 64 -8.21 -5.13 26.22
CA ALA A 64 -7.15 -5.10 25.21
C ALA A 64 -5.78 -5.60 25.73
N ASP A 65 -4.76 -4.77 25.59
CA ASP A 65 -3.39 -4.98 26.02
C ASP A 65 -3.20 -5.08 27.54
N ARG A 66 -4.23 -4.70 28.32
CA ARG A 66 -4.23 -4.79 29.79
C ARG A 66 -4.83 -6.10 30.31
N TYR A 67 -5.17 -7.04 29.43
CA TYR A 67 -5.81 -8.29 29.84
C TYR A 67 -4.91 -9.13 30.74
N ASP A 68 -5.42 -9.44 31.93
CA ASP A 68 -4.81 -10.31 32.91
C ASP A 68 -5.89 -11.20 33.53
N MET A 69 -5.87 -12.48 33.18
CA MET A 69 -6.89 -13.44 33.59
C MET A 69 -6.93 -13.63 35.11
N ASP A 70 -5.77 -13.68 35.77
CA ASP A 70 -5.70 -13.90 37.22
C ASP A 70 -6.25 -12.68 37.97
N ALA A 71 -5.93 -11.47 37.49
CA ALA A 71 -6.45 -10.24 38.06
C ALA A 71 -7.97 -10.10 37.85
N VAL A 72 -8.49 -10.53 36.70
CA VAL A 72 -9.93 -10.56 36.42
C VAL A 72 -10.65 -11.50 37.39
N TRP A 73 -10.19 -12.76 37.53
CA TRP A 73 -10.80 -13.71 38.46
C TRP A 73 -10.78 -13.21 39.89
N LYS A 74 -9.67 -12.60 40.32
CA LYS A 74 -9.55 -12.00 41.66
C LYS A 74 -10.55 -10.86 41.90
N GLU A 75 -10.89 -10.07 40.90
CA GLU A 75 -11.94 -9.06 41.04
C GLU A 75 -13.34 -9.70 41.04
N LEU A 76 -13.57 -10.73 40.22
CA LEU A 76 -14.82 -11.47 40.18
C LEU A 76 -15.12 -12.21 41.50
N ASP A 77 -14.12 -12.73 42.20
CA ASP A 77 -14.29 -13.36 43.52
C ASP A 77 -14.80 -12.40 44.60
N LYS A 78 -14.65 -11.09 44.40
CA LYS A 78 -15.15 -10.05 45.33
C LYS A 78 -16.58 -9.61 45.03
N VAL A 79 -17.14 -10.06 43.92
CA VAL A 79 -18.46 -9.67 43.46
C VAL A 79 -19.52 -10.26 44.38
N LYS A 80 -20.56 -9.46 44.68
CA LYS A 80 -21.61 -9.88 45.61
C LYS A 80 -22.42 -11.05 45.05
N GLU A 81 -22.75 -12.01 45.90
CA GLU A 81 -23.70 -13.07 45.55
C GLU A 81 -25.11 -12.49 45.31
N GLY A 82 -25.89 -13.12 44.43
CA GLY A 82 -27.28 -12.78 44.18
C GLY A 82 -27.54 -11.65 43.16
N LEU A 83 -26.54 -11.27 42.36
CA LEU A 83 -26.71 -10.33 41.24
C LEU A 83 -27.66 -10.88 40.19
N THR A 84 -28.37 -9.99 39.50
CA THR A 84 -29.08 -10.36 38.27
C THR A 84 -28.09 -10.65 37.13
N VAL A 85 -28.57 -11.29 36.07
CA VAL A 85 -27.74 -11.58 34.88
C VAL A 85 -27.20 -10.29 34.27
N GLU A 86 -28.01 -9.23 34.23
CA GLU A 86 -27.61 -7.93 33.69
C GLU A 86 -26.55 -7.24 34.56
N GLU A 87 -26.68 -7.33 35.88
CA GLU A 87 -25.71 -6.74 36.82
C GLU A 87 -24.38 -7.48 36.77
N TYR A 88 -24.42 -8.82 36.67
CA TYR A 88 -23.22 -9.63 36.50
C TYR A 88 -22.55 -9.37 35.15
N TYR A 89 -23.33 -9.28 34.07
CA TYR A 89 -22.82 -8.93 32.73
C TYR A 89 -22.14 -7.56 32.72
N ALA A 90 -22.77 -6.56 33.36
CA ALA A 90 -22.19 -5.24 33.54
C ALA A 90 -20.85 -5.34 34.29
N GLU A 91 -20.76 -6.11 35.36
CA GLU A 91 -19.50 -6.29 36.09
C GLU A 91 -18.39 -6.93 35.24
N VAL A 92 -18.73 -7.93 34.42
CA VAL A 92 -17.78 -8.51 33.48
C VAL A 92 -17.31 -7.47 32.44
N LEU A 93 -18.21 -6.70 31.84
CA LEU A 93 -17.82 -5.63 30.90
C LEU A 93 -17.00 -4.53 31.59
N ARG A 94 -17.27 -4.23 32.85
CA ARG A 94 -16.45 -3.28 33.63
C ARG A 94 -15.00 -3.75 33.74
N LEU A 95 -14.77 -5.06 33.79
CA LEU A 95 -13.44 -5.65 33.88
C LEU A 95 -12.80 -5.81 32.51
N VAL A 96 -13.48 -6.40 31.54
CA VAL A 96 -12.88 -6.85 30.28
C VAL A 96 -13.50 -6.25 29.02
N GLY A 97 -14.49 -5.37 29.16
CA GLY A 97 -15.18 -4.75 28.03
C GLY A 97 -14.24 -3.88 27.21
N ASP A 98 -13.86 -4.38 26.05
CA ASP A 98 -13.01 -3.70 25.08
C ASP A 98 -13.84 -3.06 23.97
N SER A 99 -13.26 -2.10 23.27
CA SER A 99 -13.92 -1.36 22.22
C SER A 99 -13.64 -1.96 20.84
N TYR A 100 -14.70 -2.22 20.07
CA TYR A 100 -14.59 -2.63 18.66
C TYR A 100 -14.47 -1.43 17.70
N ASN A 101 -14.28 -0.22 18.22
CA ASN A 101 -14.26 1.02 17.43
C ASN A 101 -13.14 1.01 16.36
N GLN A 102 -12.02 0.34 16.63
CA GLN A 102 -10.92 0.28 15.67
C GLN A 102 -11.24 -0.65 14.50
N GLU A 103 -11.79 -1.82 14.79
CA GLU A 103 -12.23 -2.82 13.83
C GLU A 103 -13.37 -2.26 12.97
N GLU A 104 -14.33 -1.57 13.59
CA GLU A 104 -15.42 -0.91 12.87
C GLU A 104 -14.89 0.16 11.92
N LYS A 105 -13.92 0.98 12.35
CA LYS A 105 -13.26 1.95 11.45
C LYS A 105 -12.57 1.26 10.27
N GLN A 106 -11.84 0.17 10.51
CA GLN A 106 -11.20 -0.58 9.44
C GLN A 106 -12.23 -1.19 8.48
N PHE A 107 -13.34 -1.68 9.01
CA PHE A 107 -14.43 -2.24 8.23
C PHE A 107 -15.14 -1.18 7.40
N GLU A 108 -15.40 0.00 7.96
CA GLU A 108 -15.94 1.15 7.26
C GLU A 108 -14.97 1.70 6.21
N GLU A 109 -13.66 1.71 6.46
CA GLU A 109 -12.66 2.04 5.44
C GLU A 109 -12.65 1.01 4.28
N ILE A 110 -12.82 -0.27 4.58
CA ILE A 110 -12.96 -1.32 3.56
C ILE A 110 -14.25 -1.11 2.75
N LYS A 111 -15.38 -0.83 3.39
CA LYS A 111 -16.66 -0.52 2.71
C LYS A 111 -16.60 0.76 1.87
N ALA A 112 -15.90 1.78 2.38
CA ALA A 112 -15.77 3.09 1.74
C ALA A 112 -14.80 3.06 0.56
N ARG A 113 -13.78 2.19 0.59
CA ARG A 113 -13.15 1.76 -0.65
C ARG A 113 -14.28 1.16 -1.48
N LYS A 114 -14.60 1.78 -2.61
CA LYS A 114 -15.49 1.24 -3.64
C LYS A 114 -14.94 -0.10 -4.17
N TYR A 115 -14.90 -1.14 -3.34
CA TYR A 115 -15.53 -2.37 -3.76
C TYR A 115 -16.93 -1.92 -4.05
N GLN A 116 -17.21 -1.67 -5.33
CA GLN A 116 -18.57 -1.86 -5.82
C GLN A 116 -18.99 -3.13 -5.10
N GLU A 117 -19.98 -3.10 -4.20
CA GLU A 117 -20.68 -4.34 -3.92
C GLU A 117 -20.90 -4.91 -5.31
N PRO A 118 -20.26 -6.04 -5.65
CA PRO A 118 -20.40 -6.57 -6.99
C PRO A 118 -21.90 -6.60 -7.15
N GLU A 119 -22.45 -5.91 -8.14
CA GLU A 119 -23.91 -5.87 -8.34
C GLU A 119 -24.47 -7.30 -8.23
N LEU A 120 -23.64 -8.28 -8.64
CA LEU A 120 -23.67 -9.71 -8.30
C LEU A 120 -24.11 -10.14 -6.90
N LEU A 121 -23.57 -9.59 -5.80
CA LEU A 121 -23.91 -9.95 -4.42
C LEU A 121 -25.34 -9.51 -4.04
N THR A 122 -25.90 -8.54 -4.76
CA THR A 122 -27.28 -8.07 -4.55
C THR A 122 -28.28 -8.76 -5.48
N LEU A 123 -27.80 -9.51 -6.48
CA LEU A 123 -28.63 -10.25 -7.42
C LEU A 123 -28.87 -11.68 -6.92
N ASP A 124 -30.08 -12.18 -7.09
CA ASP A 124 -30.35 -13.61 -6.94
C ASP A 124 -29.50 -14.39 -7.96
N PRO A 125 -28.62 -15.33 -7.53
CA PRO A 125 -27.78 -16.10 -8.44
C PRO A 125 -28.54 -16.85 -9.55
N GLN A 126 -29.82 -17.17 -9.33
CA GLN A 126 -30.68 -17.84 -10.31
C GLN A 126 -31.42 -16.87 -11.25
N SER A 127 -31.31 -15.56 -11.01
CA SER A 127 -31.98 -14.56 -11.86
C SER A 127 -31.31 -14.43 -13.24
N PRO A 128 -32.09 -14.12 -14.29
CA PRO A 128 -31.55 -13.77 -15.60
C PRO A 128 -30.56 -12.60 -15.55
N ASP A 129 -30.77 -11.64 -14.65
CA ASP A 129 -29.90 -10.48 -14.48
C ASP A 129 -28.53 -10.86 -13.91
N ALA A 130 -28.48 -11.78 -12.93
CA ALA A 130 -27.21 -12.33 -12.44
C ALA A 130 -26.46 -13.09 -13.54
N GLN A 131 -27.16 -13.92 -14.32
CA GLN A 131 -26.54 -14.69 -15.42
C GLN A 131 -25.96 -13.76 -16.50
N LYS A 132 -26.70 -12.73 -16.89
CA LYS A 132 -26.24 -11.70 -17.81
C LYS A 132 -25.03 -10.95 -17.26
N LYS A 133 -25.05 -10.57 -15.98
CA LYS A 133 -23.95 -9.84 -15.34
C LYS A 133 -22.68 -10.68 -15.21
N VAL A 134 -22.81 -11.96 -14.85
CA VAL A 134 -21.69 -12.92 -14.86
C VAL A 134 -21.10 -13.01 -16.26
N GLN A 135 -21.93 -13.09 -17.30
CA GLN A 135 -21.46 -13.16 -18.68
C GLN A 135 -20.74 -11.88 -19.13
N GLU A 136 -21.23 -10.70 -18.74
CA GLU A 136 -20.57 -9.41 -18.99
C GLU A 136 -19.22 -9.30 -18.26
N LEU A 137 -19.15 -9.71 -17.00
CA LEU A 137 -17.92 -9.70 -16.19
C LEU A 137 -16.90 -10.77 -16.62
N SER A 138 -17.38 -11.86 -17.23
CA SER A 138 -16.52 -12.93 -17.76
C SER A 138 -15.91 -12.58 -19.11
N GLN A 139 -16.32 -11.47 -19.74
CA GLN A 139 -15.64 -11.01 -20.95
C GLN A 139 -14.29 -10.41 -20.60
N GLU A 140 -13.24 -10.77 -21.35
CA GLU A 140 -11.93 -10.15 -21.16
C GLU A 140 -12.07 -8.62 -21.25
N PRO A 141 -11.58 -7.87 -20.25
CA PRO A 141 -11.71 -6.42 -20.25
C PRO A 141 -11.05 -5.86 -21.52
N LYS A 142 -11.73 -4.90 -22.14
CA LYS A 142 -11.22 -4.23 -23.35
C LYS A 142 -9.90 -3.53 -23.01
N GLN A 143 -8.79 -4.10 -23.48
CA GLN A 143 -7.47 -3.58 -23.21
C GLN A 143 -7.12 -2.49 -24.24
N ASN A 144 -6.49 -1.40 -23.80
CA ASN A 144 -5.96 -0.37 -24.69
C ASN A 144 -4.45 -0.27 -24.48
N VAL A 145 -3.69 -0.44 -25.56
CA VAL A 145 -2.23 -0.43 -25.56
C VAL A 145 -1.74 0.73 -26.42
N VAL A 146 -0.91 1.58 -25.85
CA VAL A 146 -0.22 2.66 -26.59
C VAL A 146 1.26 2.37 -26.62
N ILE A 147 1.82 2.22 -27.82
CA ILE A 147 3.25 2.08 -28.05
C ILE A 147 3.78 3.44 -28.45
N LEU A 148 4.74 3.96 -27.67
CA LEU A 148 5.47 5.17 -28.01
C LEU A 148 6.86 4.77 -28.54
N LEU A 149 7.11 5.06 -29.81
CA LEU A 149 8.34 4.67 -30.51
C LEU A 149 9.22 5.89 -30.81
N ASP A 150 10.46 5.83 -30.36
CA ASP A 150 11.50 6.81 -30.74
C ASP A 150 11.85 6.63 -32.22
N ALA A 151 11.75 7.70 -32.99
CA ALA A 151 12.15 7.78 -34.38
C ALA A 151 13.13 8.94 -34.63
N SER A 152 13.84 9.37 -33.59
CA SER A 152 14.94 10.34 -33.68
C SER A 152 16.09 9.81 -34.51
N GLY A 153 16.96 10.71 -35.00
CA GLY A 153 18.13 10.32 -35.79
C GLY A 153 19.08 9.38 -35.05
N SER A 154 19.05 9.35 -33.71
CA SER A 154 19.84 8.42 -32.89
C SER A 154 19.50 6.94 -33.16
N MET A 155 18.28 6.66 -33.64
CA MET A 155 17.80 5.33 -33.98
C MET A 155 18.36 4.78 -35.29
N ASN A 156 19.05 5.61 -36.09
CA ASN A 156 19.82 5.17 -37.24
C ASN A 156 21.18 4.54 -36.85
N GLY A 157 21.58 4.64 -35.58
CA GLY A 157 22.77 3.97 -35.06
C GLY A 157 22.62 2.45 -35.00
N THR A 158 23.74 1.77 -34.74
CA THR A 158 23.78 0.30 -34.59
C THR A 158 24.05 -0.12 -33.15
N VAL A 159 23.58 -1.32 -32.81
CA VAL A 159 23.90 -2.06 -31.58
C VAL A 159 24.16 -3.50 -32.01
N GLU A 160 25.31 -4.06 -31.62
CA GLU A 160 25.71 -5.43 -31.98
C GLU A 160 25.61 -5.73 -33.49
N GLY A 161 25.95 -4.74 -34.32
CA GLY A 161 25.92 -4.85 -35.78
C GLY A 161 24.53 -4.70 -36.42
N GLN A 162 23.45 -4.54 -35.64
CA GLN A 162 22.09 -4.34 -36.13
C GLN A 162 21.61 -2.89 -35.93
N LYS A 163 20.80 -2.36 -36.85
CA LYS A 163 20.21 -1.01 -36.71
C LYS A 163 19.22 -0.99 -35.54
N LYS A 164 19.32 0.03 -34.67
CA LYS A 164 18.43 0.20 -33.51
C LYS A 164 16.94 0.24 -33.91
N MET A 165 16.62 0.95 -34.99
CA MET A 165 15.26 1.03 -35.51
C MET A 165 14.71 -0.35 -35.93
N GLU A 166 15.52 -1.18 -36.59
CA GLU A 166 15.10 -2.52 -37.01
C GLU A 166 14.84 -3.43 -35.80
N LEU A 167 15.70 -3.35 -34.79
CA LEU A 167 15.50 -4.04 -33.51
C LEU A 167 14.20 -3.59 -32.82
N ALA A 168 13.93 -2.29 -32.78
CA ALA A 168 12.72 -1.73 -32.18
C ALA A 168 11.45 -2.18 -32.92
N LYS A 169 11.43 -2.11 -34.25
CA LYS A 169 10.32 -2.62 -35.08
C LYS A 169 10.09 -4.11 -34.84
N SER A 170 11.15 -4.91 -34.79
CA SER A 170 11.07 -6.34 -34.51
C SER A 170 10.51 -6.64 -33.11
N ALA A 171 10.93 -5.88 -32.09
CA ALA A 171 10.42 -6.02 -30.73
C ALA A 171 8.93 -5.65 -30.63
N VAL A 172 8.54 -4.53 -31.26
CA VAL A 172 7.13 -4.12 -31.33
C VAL A 172 6.29 -5.19 -32.01
N ASN A 173 6.73 -5.74 -33.16
CA ASN A 173 6.00 -6.80 -33.87
C ASN A 173 5.84 -8.07 -33.03
N ARG A 174 6.88 -8.49 -32.30
CA ARG A 174 6.79 -9.64 -31.37
C ARG A 174 5.85 -9.39 -30.20
N PHE A 175 5.76 -8.14 -29.73
CA PHE A 175 4.88 -7.76 -28.65
C PHE A 175 3.42 -7.73 -29.09
N VAL A 176 3.11 -7.05 -30.20
CA VAL A 176 1.72 -6.92 -30.70
C VAL A 176 1.13 -8.26 -31.13
N ALA A 177 1.96 -9.20 -31.61
CA ALA A 177 1.54 -10.55 -31.96
C ALA A 177 1.05 -11.40 -30.75
N LYS A 178 1.33 -10.96 -29.51
CA LYS A 178 0.89 -11.62 -28.28
C LYS A 178 -0.33 -10.95 -27.65
N LEU A 179 -0.80 -9.83 -28.20
CA LEU A 179 -1.98 -9.13 -27.66
C LEU A 179 -3.25 -9.92 -27.97
N SER A 180 -4.22 -9.86 -27.05
CA SER A 180 -5.51 -10.51 -27.27
C SER A 180 -6.28 -9.82 -28.41
N PRO A 181 -7.16 -10.53 -29.13
CA PRO A 181 -7.98 -9.94 -30.20
C PRO A 181 -8.85 -8.75 -29.75
N ASN A 182 -9.19 -8.70 -28.45
CA ASN A 182 -9.97 -7.61 -27.85
C ASN A 182 -9.10 -6.42 -27.37
N THR A 183 -7.84 -6.34 -27.81
CA THR A 183 -6.93 -5.24 -27.49
C THR A 183 -6.93 -4.18 -28.58
N ASN A 184 -7.30 -2.94 -28.23
CA ASN A 184 -7.06 -1.77 -29.05
C ASN A 184 -5.58 -1.38 -28.99
N LEU A 185 -4.97 -1.15 -30.14
CA LEU A 185 -3.58 -0.71 -30.28
C LEU A 185 -3.52 0.69 -30.88
N THR A 186 -2.65 1.53 -30.31
CA THR A 186 -2.21 2.81 -30.89
C THR A 186 -0.69 2.80 -30.99
N LEU A 187 -0.14 3.12 -32.16
CA LEU A 187 1.30 3.37 -32.33
C LEU A 187 1.52 4.87 -32.53
N ARG A 188 2.30 5.46 -31.64
CA ARG A 188 2.69 6.86 -31.68
C ARG A 188 4.20 6.96 -31.82
N VAL A 189 4.67 7.79 -32.74
CA VAL A 189 6.08 8.07 -32.93
C VAL A 189 6.43 9.47 -32.44
N TYR A 190 7.69 9.67 -32.03
CA TYR A 190 8.26 10.99 -31.73
C TYR A 190 9.67 11.10 -32.32
N GLY A 191 10.19 12.33 -32.47
CA GLY A 191 11.54 12.54 -33.01
C GLY A 191 11.71 12.32 -34.51
N HIS A 192 10.63 11.96 -35.22
CA HIS A 192 10.63 11.66 -36.66
C HIS A 192 10.68 12.91 -37.57
N LYS A 193 10.57 14.11 -37.01
CA LYS A 193 10.66 15.40 -37.74
C LYS A 193 11.81 16.21 -37.17
N GLY A 194 12.49 17.00 -37.98
CA GLY A 194 13.69 17.75 -37.55
C GLY A 194 14.99 16.96 -37.74
N SER A 195 16.01 17.28 -36.96
CA SER A 195 17.33 16.61 -37.01
C SER A 195 17.98 16.56 -35.62
N ASN A 196 19.11 15.84 -35.51
CA ASN A 196 19.90 15.78 -34.27
C ASN A 196 20.77 17.02 -34.04
N ASP A 197 20.80 17.97 -34.98
CA ASP A 197 21.59 19.19 -34.87
C ASP A 197 20.90 20.22 -33.96
N LYS A 198 21.66 21.21 -33.47
CA LYS A 198 21.14 22.24 -32.56
C LYS A 198 19.87 22.93 -33.09
N ASN A 199 19.78 23.15 -34.40
CA ASN A 199 18.64 23.84 -35.02
C ASN A 199 17.44 22.91 -35.28
N GLY A 200 17.64 21.60 -35.33
CA GLY A 200 16.59 20.60 -35.61
C GLY A 200 16.04 19.91 -34.36
N LYS A 201 16.73 20.05 -33.23
CA LYS A 201 16.44 19.32 -31.99
C LYS A 201 15.09 19.69 -31.38
N ASP A 202 14.75 20.97 -31.35
CA ASP A 202 13.47 21.42 -30.76
C ASP A 202 12.27 20.86 -31.53
N VAL A 203 12.35 20.88 -32.87
CA VAL A 203 11.33 20.27 -33.75
C VAL A 203 11.23 18.76 -33.50
N SER A 204 12.36 18.07 -33.34
CA SER A 204 12.41 16.65 -32.99
C SER A 204 11.77 16.34 -31.65
N CYS A 205 12.04 17.16 -30.63
CA CYS A 205 11.49 16.96 -29.29
C CYS A 205 9.97 17.22 -29.21
N GLN A 206 9.46 18.19 -29.97
CA GLN A 206 8.03 18.57 -29.91
C GLN A 206 7.16 17.74 -30.87
N SER A 207 7.75 17.16 -31.92
CA SER A 207 6.99 16.46 -32.95
C SER A 207 6.64 15.03 -32.52
N THR A 208 5.34 14.76 -32.43
CA THR A 208 4.81 13.43 -32.17
C THR A 208 3.49 13.19 -32.89
N GLU A 209 3.31 11.97 -33.41
CA GLU A 209 2.20 11.63 -34.31
C GLU A 209 1.74 10.19 -34.07
N ALA A 210 0.43 9.97 -34.04
CA ALA A 210 -0.15 8.62 -34.04
C ALA A 210 -0.20 8.13 -35.49
N ILE A 211 0.55 7.07 -35.78
CA ILE A 211 0.66 6.48 -37.12
C ILE A 211 -0.16 5.20 -37.27
N TYR A 212 -0.74 4.71 -36.16
CA TYR A 212 -1.69 3.61 -36.13
C TYR A 212 -2.67 3.80 -34.96
N GLY A 213 -3.90 3.33 -35.12
CA GLY A 213 -4.86 3.21 -34.02
C GLY A 213 -5.64 4.49 -33.69
N PRO A 214 -6.67 4.41 -32.82
CA PRO A 214 -6.95 3.38 -31.82
C PRO A 214 -7.92 2.29 -32.30
N LYS A 215 -7.39 1.15 -32.75
CA LYS A 215 -8.19 0.02 -33.25
C LYS A 215 -7.54 -1.32 -32.94
N PRO A 216 -8.26 -2.45 -33.04
CA PRO A 216 -7.65 -3.78 -32.90
C PRO A 216 -6.43 -3.96 -33.81
N TYR A 217 -5.47 -4.78 -33.38
CA TYR A 217 -4.31 -5.11 -34.19
C TYR A 217 -4.75 -5.93 -35.43
N GLU A 218 -4.33 -5.48 -36.61
CA GLU A 218 -4.49 -6.20 -37.88
C GLU A 218 -3.11 -6.58 -38.43
N SER A 219 -3.00 -7.69 -39.14
CA SER A 219 -1.74 -8.17 -39.75
C SER A 219 -1.12 -7.18 -40.75
N SER A 220 -1.89 -6.22 -41.25
CA SER A 220 -1.44 -5.09 -42.10
C SER A 220 -0.48 -4.12 -41.38
N PHE A 221 -0.41 -4.17 -40.04
CA PHE A 221 0.51 -3.39 -39.21
C PHE A 221 1.99 -3.67 -39.52
N GLN A 222 2.32 -4.80 -40.16
CA GLN A 222 3.71 -5.14 -40.53
C GLN A 222 4.33 -4.19 -41.58
N SER A 223 3.53 -3.31 -42.20
CA SER A 223 3.96 -2.47 -43.34
C SER A 223 4.49 -1.07 -42.97
N PHE A 224 4.92 -0.82 -41.71
CA PHE A 224 5.61 0.43 -41.33
C PHE A 224 7.04 0.53 -41.92
N THR A 225 7.10 0.63 -43.24
CA THR A 225 8.27 0.96 -44.05
C THR A 225 8.10 2.37 -44.59
N ARG A 226 8.60 3.34 -43.84
CA ARG A 226 9.32 4.48 -44.41
C ARG A 226 10.72 4.49 -43.81
#